data_AF-A0A7X5Q3P1-F1
#
_entry.id   AF-A0A7X5Q3P1-F1
#
_cell.length_a   1.000
_cell.length_b   1.000
_cell.length_c   1.000
_cell.angle_alpha   90.00
_cell.angle_beta   90.00
_cell.angle_gamma   90.00
#
_symmetry.space_group_name_H-M   'P 1'
#
loop_
_entity.id
_entity.type
_entity.pdbx_description
1 polymer ?
#
loop_
_entity_poly.entity_id
_entity_poly.type
_entity_poly.pdbx_seq_one_letter_code
_entity_poly.pdbx_strand_id
1 'polypeptide(L)'
;MQITDNMEEELLKFLKKNKKADLITTYLFFLEKKLKIKPILFIREKKIYYGKDELIKSLESAGKLWRETEIKIQFQKESVNDQTTKIYICPFTGKVFGNNTHPNPQDAIYDWVSNCPENTERSDGLRVKRFFVSEDPEVIKNYIVKRRAPITKTVYSSAVTGKLFNSKAAVIDDFTQNQIKFIPLVDVPTQNRFEIEESFLTFIQDKLQEDVITGFVEALSKAPEFNSFVGGWLEEEATG
;
A
#
# COMPACT_ATOMS: atom_id res chain seq x y z
N MET A 1 -39.59 3.30 13.34
CA MET A 1 -38.18 2.98 13.66
C MET A 1 -38.19 1.85 14.70
N GLN A 2 -37.46 0.74 14.50
CA GLN A 2 -37.34 -0.31 15.52
C GLN A 2 -35.88 -0.34 16.00
N ILE A 3 -35.71 -0.23 17.31
CA ILE A 3 -34.43 -0.42 18.00
C ILE A 3 -34.51 -1.83 18.60
N THR A 4 -33.53 -2.67 18.31
CA THR A 4 -33.45 -4.02 18.87
C THR A 4 -32.79 -3.99 20.24
N ASP A 5 -33.15 -4.89 21.15
CA ASP A 5 -32.63 -4.94 22.54
C ASP A 5 -31.10 -4.86 22.64
N ASN A 6 -30.36 -5.53 21.75
CA ASN A 6 -28.89 -5.47 21.73
C ASN A 6 -28.34 -4.07 21.38
N MET A 7 -29.07 -3.29 20.57
CA MET A 7 -28.72 -1.90 20.25
C MET A 7 -29.02 -0.96 21.40
N GLU A 8 -30.09 -1.22 22.16
CA GLU A 8 -30.42 -0.45 23.37
C GLU A 8 -29.32 -0.58 24.42
N GLU A 9 -28.81 -1.79 24.65
CA GLU A 9 -27.67 -2.01 25.53
C GLU A 9 -26.41 -1.25 25.08
N GLU A 10 -26.07 -1.29 23.79
CA GLU A 10 -24.91 -0.58 23.26
C GLU A 10 -25.07 0.95 23.39
N LEU A 11 -26.28 1.48 23.14
CA LEU A 11 -26.61 2.89 23.31
C LEU A 11 -26.51 3.32 24.77
N LEU A 12 -27.05 2.54 25.70
CA LEU A 12 -26.95 2.83 27.14
C LEU A 12 -25.51 2.81 27.62
N LYS A 13 -24.71 1.84 27.16
CA LYS A 13 -23.26 1.80 27.45
C LYS A 13 -22.56 3.06 26.93
N PHE A 14 -22.91 3.51 25.73
CA PHE A 14 -22.38 4.74 25.13
C PHE A 14 -22.77 5.99 25.94
N LEU A 15 -24.05 6.17 26.28
CA LEU A 15 -24.56 7.31 27.04
C LEU A 15 -24.02 7.35 28.48
N LYS A 16 -23.90 6.19 29.14
CA LYS A 16 -23.30 6.11 30.49
C LYS A 16 -21.82 6.51 30.48
N LYS A 17 -21.09 6.16 29.41
CA LYS A 17 -19.69 6.52 29.22
C LYS A 17 -19.53 8.00 28.85
N ASN A 18 -20.44 8.52 28.02
CA ASN A 18 -20.42 9.88 27.51
C ASN A 18 -21.60 10.68 28.08
N LYS A 19 -21.51 11.06 29.36
CA LYS A 19 -22.61 11.73 30.10
C LYS A 19 -23.07 13.07 29.51
N LYS A 20 -22.31 13.66 28.59
CA LYS A 20 -22.61 14.93 27.89
C LYS A 20 -22.82 14.74 26.39
N ALA A 21 -23.12 13.53 25.94
CA ALA A 21 -23.43 13.31 24.53
C ALA A 21 -24.74 14.02 24.17
N ASP A 22 -24.71 14.85 23.14
CA ASP A 22 -25.89 15.50 22.58
C ASP A 22 -26.73 14.49 21.75
N LEU A 23 -27.93 14.92 21.37
CA LEU A 23 -28.85 14.12 20.58
C LEU A 23 -28.22 13.68 19.25
N ILE A 24 -27.52 14.59 18.57
CA ILE A 24 -26.91 14.36 17.26
C ILE A 24 -25.78 13.32 17.37
N THR A 25 -24.86 13.46 18.32
CA THR A 25 -23.77 12.49 18.57
C THR A 25 -24.33 11.11 18.85
N THR A 26 -25.36 11.03 19.70
CA THR A 26 -25.98 9.76 20.08
C THR A 26 -26.66 9.11 18.88
N TYR A 27 -27.35 9.92 18.07
CA TYR A 27 -28.01 9.44 16.88
C TYR A 27 -27.02 8.99 15.78
N LEU A 28 -25.91 9.71 15.58
CA LEU A 28 -24.84 9.29 14.69
C LEU A 28 -24.20 7.97 15.15
N PHE A 29 -23.98 7.79 16.45
CA PHE A 29 -23.51 6.51 17.00
C PHE A 29 -24.52 5.38 16.71
N PHE A 30 -25.81 5.62 16.92
CA PHE A 30 -26.86 4.67 16.59
C PHE A 30 -26.86 4.30 15.10
N LEU A 31 -26.75 5.28 14.21
CA LEU A 31 -26.72 5.07 12.76
C LEU A 31 -25.51 4.24 12.33
N GLU A 32 -24.32 4.55 12.87
CA GLU A 32 -23.09 3.81 12.60
C GLU A 32 -23.28 2.32 12.88
N LYS A 33 -23.88 2.00 14.04
CA LYS A 33 -24.15 0.62 14.46
C LYS A 33 -25.25 -0.05 13.65
N LYS A 34 -26.36 0.65 13.43
CA LYS A 34 -27.53 0.10 12.73
C LYS A 34 -27.21 -0.22 11.27
N LEU A 35 -26.49 0.66 10.60
CA LEU A 35 -26.14 0.53 9.19
C LEU A 35 -24.75 -0.08 8.96
N LYS A 36 -24.01 -0.38 10.05
CA LYS A 36 -22.63 -0.91 10.03
C LYS A 36 -21.69 -0.06 9.18
N ILE A 37 -21.87 1.25 9.23
CA ILE A 37 -21.09 2.22 8.46
C ILE A 37 -19.71 2.30 9.10
N LYS A 38 -18.67 2.35 8.27
CA LYS A 38 -17.28 2.53 8.73
C LYS A 38 -16.65 3.63 7.89
N PRO A 39 -16.88 4.89 8.25
CA PRO A 39 -16.29 6.01 7.54
C PRO A 39 -14.77 5.91 7.56
N ILE A 40 -14.17 6.32 6.46
CA ILE A 40 -12.73 6.25 6.29
C ILE A 40 -12.16 7.56 5.75
N LEU A 41 -11.07 8.00 6.34
CA LEU A 41 -10.27 9.12 5.89
C LEU A 41 -9.18 8.63 4.93
N PHE A 42 -9.20 9.13 3.71
CA PHE A 42 -8.08 9.03 2.81
C PHE A 42 -7.08 10.15 3.10
N ILE A 43 -5.94 9.79 3.72
CA ILE A 43 -4.98 10.76 4.27
C ILE A 43 -4.44 11.69 3.18
N ARG A 44 -4.17 11.16 1.99
CA ARG A 44 -3.52 11.90 0.91
C ARG A 44 -4.43 12.98 0.33
N GLU A 45 -5.70 12.68 0.14
CA GLU A 45 -6.70 13.64 -0.38
C GLU A 45 -7.37 14.45 0.74
N LYS A 46 -7.10 14.13 2.01
CA LYS A 46 -7.76 14.77 3.16
C LYS A 46 -9.28 14.70 3.05
N LYS A 47 -9.80 13.60 2.52
CA LYS A 47 -11.21 13.41 2.20
C LYS A 47 -11.78 12.19 2.93
N ILE A 48 -12.96 12.34 3.51
CA ILE A 48 -13.68 11.30 4.24
C ILE A 48 -14.73 10.68 3.33
N TYR A 49 -14.70 9.36 3.23
CA TYR A 49 -15.61 8.56 2.42
C TYR A 49 -16.49 7.70 3.34
N TYR A 50 -17.69 7.36 2.85
CA TYR A 50 -18.66 6.54 3.57
C TYR A 50 -18.11 5.14 3.94
N GLY A 51 -17.31 4.55 3.05
CA GLY A 51 -16.68 3.26 3.30
C GLY A 51 -15.52 2.91 2.36
N LYS A 52 -14.80 1.84 2.71
CA LYS A 52 -13.64 1.33 1.96
C LYS A 52 -13.98 1.00 0.51
N ASP A 53 -15.07 0.29 0.29
CA ASP A 53 -15.39 -0.26 -1.02
C ASP A 53 -15.75 0.82 -2.03
N GLU A 54 -16.41 1.90 -1.59
CA GLU A 54 -16.71 3.05 -2.44
C GLU A 54 -15.46 3.84 -2.80
N LEU A 55 -14.56 4.06 -1.83
CA LEU A 55 -13.26 4.69 -2.12
C LEU A 55 -12.47 3.89 -3.15
N ILE A 56 -12.38 2.56 -2.99
CA ILE A 56 -11.66 1.71 -3.94
C ILE A 56 -12.30 1.78 -5.32
N LYS A 57 -13.62 1.64 -5.44
CA LYS A 57 -14.33 1.74 -6.72
C LYS A 57 -14.12 3.09 -7.40
N SER A 58 -14.18 4.18 -6.64
CA SER A 58 -13.92 5.53 -7.14
C SER A 58 -12.48 5.66 -7.67
N LEU A 59 -11.48 5.19 -6.92
CA LEU A 59 -10.08 5.25 -7.34
C LEU A 59 -9.75 4.31 -8.50
N GLU A 60 -10.39 3.15 -8.58
CA GLU A 60 -10.24 2.21 -9.69
C GLU A 60 -10.85 2.75 -10.99
N SER A 61 -12.08 3.26 -10.93
CA SER A 61 -12.74 3.87 -12.10
C SER A 61 -11.98 5.10 -12.62
N ALA A 62 -11.33 5.86 -11.73
CA ALA A 62 -10.47 6.99 -12.10
C ALA A 62 -9.04 6.58 -12.54
N GLY A 63 -8.66 5.30 -12.46
CA GLY A 63 -7.29 4.84 -12.76
C GLY A 63 -6.22 5.41 -11.82
N LYS A 64 -6.61 5.82 -10.61
CA LYS A 64 -5.75 6.46 -9.60
C LYS A 64 -5.24 5.51 -8.52
N LEU A 65 -5.66 4.24 -8.54
CA LEU A 65 -5.24 3.25 -7.54
C LEU A 65 -3.93 2.56 -7.93
N TRP A 66 -3.86 2.03 -9.15
CA TRP A 66 -2.72 1.29 -9.67
C TRP A 66 -2.54 1.50 -11.17
N ARG A 67 -1.33 1.23 -11.66
CA ARG A 67 -1.01 1.17 -13.09
C ARG A 67 -0.34 -0.15 -13.41
N GLU A 68 -0.75 -0.77 -14.50
CA GLU A 68 -0.07 -1.94 -15.03
C GLU A 68 1.24 -1.51 -15.70
N THR A 69 2.33 -2.20 -15.41
CA THR A 69 3.67 -1.84 -15.89
C THR A 69 4.44 -3.10 -16.25
N GLU A 70 5.05 -3.11 -17.43
CA GLU A 70 5.92 -4.20 -17.83
C GLU A 70 7.37 -3.89 -17.44
N ILE A 71 7.99 -4.79 -16.68
CA ILE A 71 9.41 -4.74 -16.39
C ILE A 71 10.14 -5.75 -17.26
N LYS A 72 11.08 -5.24 -18.08
CA LYS A 72 12.01 -6.07 -18.84
C LYS A 72 13.22 -6.37 -17.99
N ILE A 73 13.32 -7.60 -17.49
CA ILE A 73 14.48 -8.07 -16.76
C ILE A 73 15.53 -8.49 -17.79
N GLN A 74 16.54 -7.66 -17.97
CA GLN A 74 17.70 -7.98 -18.80
C GLN A 74 18.71 -8.78 -17.99
N PHE A 75 19.21 -9.87 -18.56
CA PHE A 75 20.35 -10.60 -18.00
C PHE A 75 21.65 -9.89 -18.39
N GLN A 76 22.69 -10.03 -17.55
CA GLN A 76 23.97 -9.32 -17.69
C GLN A 76 24.60 -9.45 -19.09
N LYS A 77 25.43 -8.46 -19.45
CA LYS A 77 26.22 -8.44 -20.68
C LYS A 77 27.11 -9.69 -20.77
N GLU A 78 27.28 -10.21 -21.98
CA GLU A 78 28.14 -11.35 -22.27
C GLU A 78 29.61 -11.03 -21.95
N SER A 79 30.29 -11.98 -21.31
CA SER A 79 31.74 -11.93 -21.11
C SER A 79 32.52 -12.26 -22.37
N VAL A 80 31.97 -13.11 -23.24
CA VAL A 80 32.57 -13.60 -24.49
C VAL A 80 31.44 -13.75 -25.53
N ASN A 81 31.67 -13.32 -26.76
CA ASN A 81 30.71 -13.44 -27.86
C ASN A 81 31.41 -13.97 -29.14
N ASP A 82 30.66 -14.14 -30.23
CA ASP A 82 31.17 -14.70 -31.49
C ASP A 82 32.27 -13.84 -32.15
N GLN A 83 32.41 -12.58 -31.76
CA GLN A 83 33.42 -11.65 -32.27
C GLN A 83 34.67 -11.58 -31.37
N THR A 84 34.68 -12.29 -30.23
CA THR A 84 35.82 -12.32 -29.33
C THR A 84 36.95 -13.13 -29.94
N THR A 85 38.11 -12.51 -30.12
CA THR A 85 39.32 -13.17 -30.67
C THR A 85 40.35 -13.51 -29.59
N LYS A 86 40.22 -12.90 -28.41
CA LYS A 86 41.14 -13.11 -27.29
C LYS A 86 40.40 -13.04 -25.97
N ILE A 87 40.67 -14.00 -25.10
CA ILE A 87 40.07 -14.10 -23.77
C ILE A 87 41.13 -14.14 -22.67
N TYR A 88 40.75 -13.61 -21.52
CA TYR A 88 41.53 -13.63 -20.29
C TYR A 88 40.73 -14.41 -19.23
N ILE A 89 41.33 -15.43 -18.63
CA ILE A 89 40.64 -16.40 -17.76
C ILE A 89 41.23 -16.34 -16.36
N CYS A 90 40.35 -16.17 -15.37
CA CYS A 90 40.73 -16.28 -13.96
C CYS A 90 40.91 -17.75 -13.59
N PRO A 91 42.09 -18.17 -13.10
CA PRO A 91 42.38 -19.58 -12.80
C PRO A 91 41.63 -20.11 -11.58
N PHE A 92 41.15 -19.23 -10.71
CA PHE A 92 40.48 -19.59 -9.46
C PHE A 92 38.98 -19.79 -9.67
N THR A 93 38.32 -18.80 -10.28
CA THR A 93 36.85 -18.77 -10.45
C THR A 93 36.38 -19.26 -11.82
N GLY A 94 37.30 -19.44 -12.77
CA GLY A 94 36.96 -19.73 -14.17
C GLY A 94 36.30 -18.56 -14.91
N LYS A 95 36.20 -17.37 -14.29
CA LYS A 95 35.60 -16.19 -14.92
C LYS A 95 36.43 -15.70 -16.11
N VAL A 96 35.76 -15.35 -17.20
CA VAL A 96 36.39 -14.97 -18.47
C VAL A 96 36.07 -13.53 -18.86
N PHE A 97 37.03 -12.86 -19.48
CA PHE A 97 36.94 -11.50 -20.00
C PHE A 97 37.40 -11.49 -21.46
N GLY A 98 36.51 -11.14 -22.38
CA GLY A 98 36.80 -11.01 -23.81
C GLY A 98 37.37 -9.63 -24.17
N ASN A 99 38.21 -9.60 -25.20
CA ASN A 99 38.86 -8.38 -25.68
C ASN A 99 37.92 -7.33 -26.28
N ASN A 100 36.75 -7.73 -26.75
CA ASN A 100 35.75 -6.86 -27.36
C ASN A 100 34.54 -6.59 -26.45
N THR A 101 34.38 -7.33 -25.36
CA THR A 101 33.26 -7.19 -24.41
C THR A 101 33.58 -6.21 -23.27
N HIS A 102 34.86 -5.97 -23.00
CA HIS A 102 35.35 -5.07 -21.95
C HIS A 102 36.25 -3.98 -22.56
N PRO A 103 36.11 -2.70 -22.15
CA PRO A 103 36.95 -1.61 -22.67
C PRO A 103 38.45 -1.83 -22.45
N ASN A 104 38.84 -2.39 -21.30
CA ASN A 104 40.18 -2.89 -21.05
C ASN A 104 40.10 -4.26 -20.34
N PRO A 105 40.24 -5.38 -21.08
CA PRO A 105 40.07 -6.72 -20.52
C PRO A 105 41.21 -7.13 -19.57
N GLN A 106 42.41 -6.57 -19.76
CA GLN A 106 43.59 -6.87 -18.92
C GLN A 106 43.46 -6.26 -17.53
N ASP A 107 43.06 -4.99 -17.47
CA ASP A 107 42.80 -4.33 -16.18
C ASP A 107 41.62 -4.99 -15.48
N ALA A 108 40.55 -5.31 -16.22
CA ALA A 108 39.36 -5.95 -15.66
C ALA A 108 39.67 -7.31 -15.00
N ILE A 109 40.51 -8.14 -15.63
CA ILE A 109 40.92 -9.41 -15.01
C ILE A 109 41.91 -9.20 -13.87
N TYR A 110 42.80 -8.21 -13.97
CA TYR A 110 43.78 -7.90 -12.93
C TYR A 110 43.10 -7.44 -11.64
N ASP A 111 42.10 -6.58 -11.76
CA ASP A 111 41.25 -6.13 -10.65
C ASP A 111 40.44 -7.28 -10.06
N TRP A 112 39.89 -8.15 -10.93
CA TRP A 112 39.14 -9.33 -10.49
C TRP A 112 40.01 -10.30 -9.67
N VAL A 113 41.20 -10.66 -10.17
CA VAL A 113 42.10 -11.60 -9.48
C VAL A 113 42.63 -11.01 -8.16
N SER A 114 42.84 -9.69 -8.11
CA SER A 114 43.26 -8.99 -6.88
C SER A 114 42.20 -9.09 -5.77
N ASN A 115 40.93 -8.96 -6.13
CA ASN A 115 39.80 -8.97 -5.20
C ASN A 115 39.10 -10.33 -5.08
N CYS A 116 39.59 -11.35 -5.78
CA CYS A 116 38.96 -12.67 -5.85
C CYS A 116 38.91 -13.33 -4.46
N PRO A 117 37.72 -13.68 -3.94
CA PRO A 117 37.58 -14.32 -2.64
C PRO A 117 38.15 -15.75 -2.62
N GLU A 118 38.12 -16.44 -3.76
CA GLU A 118 38.65 -17.81 -3.92
C GLU A 118 40.17 -17.88 -4.13
N ASN A 119 40.86 -16.73 -4.22
CA ASN A 119 42.31 -16.68 -4.36
C ASN A 119 42.98 -16.81 -2.97
N THR A 120 43.40 -18.03 -2.65
CA THR A 120 44.13 -18.37 -1.41
C THR A 120 45.65 -18.33 -1.60
N GLU A 121 46.15 -18.19 -2.82
CA GLU A 121 47.58 -18.17 -3.11
C GLU A 121 48.21 -16.82 -2.77
N ARG A 122 49.30 -16.84 -2.01
CA ARG A 122 50.07 -15.64 -1.63
C ARG A 122 51.53 -15.79 -2.02
N SER A 123 52.10 -14.73 -2.58
CA SER A 123 53.54 -14.56 -2.81
C SER A 123 53.97 -13.31 -2.05
N ASP A 124 54.99 -13.41 -1.21
CA ASP A 124 55.50 -12.31 -0.37
C ASP A 124 54.42 -11.58 0.45
N GLY A 125 53.43 -12.34 0.96
CA GLY A 125 52.33 -11.80 1.76
C GLY A 125 51.19 -11.15 0.98
N LEU A 126 51.34 -10.94 -0.33
CA LEU A 126 50.32 -10.39 -1.24
C LEU A 126 49.64 -11.51 -2.05
N ARG A 127 48.36 -11.30 -2.42
CA ARG A 127 47.62 -12.25 -3.27
C ARG A 127 48.28 -12.33 -4.65
N VAL A 128 48.46 -13.56 -5.16
CA VAL A 128 49.07 -13.78 -6.47
C VAL A 128 48.15 -13.28 -7.58
N LYS A 129 48.68 -12.43 -8.47
CA LYS A 129 47.93 -11.81 -9.57
C LYS A 129 48.25 -12.47 -10.91
N ARG A 130 47.87 -13.75 -11.04
CA ARG A 130 48.05 -14.52 -12.28
C ARG A 130 46.72 -14.76 -12.98
N PHE A 131 46.75 -14.79 -14.30
CA PHE A 131 45.62 -15.16 -15.14
C PHE A 131 46.10 -15.83 -16.43
N PHE A 132 45.23 -16.61 -17.05
CA PHE A 132 45.50 -17.22 -18.35
C PHE A 132 45.01 -16.33 -19.48
N VAL A 133 45.68 -16.43 -20.62
CA VAL A 133 45.31 -15.74 -21.85
C VAL A 133 45.19 -16.80 -22.94
N SER A 134 44.08 -16.81 -23.66
CA SER A 134 43.88 -17.70 -24.80
C SER A 134 43.39 -16.92 -26.01
N GLU A 135 43.97 -17.25 -27.17
CA GLU A 135 43.55 -16.79 -28.49
C GLU A 135 43.03 -17.97 -29.34
N ASP A 136 42.92 -19.16 -28.74
CA ASP A 136 42.45 -20.36 -29.41
C ASP A 136 40.93 -20.30 -29.65
N PRO A 137 40.46 -20.32 -30.92
CA PRO A 137 39.05 -20.26 -31.25
C PRO A 137 38.21 -21.38 -30.63
N GLU A 138 38.77 -22.58 -30.43
CA GLU A 138 38.03 -23.71 -29.84
C GLU A 138 37.80 -23.49 -28.35
N VAL A 139 38.81 -22.99 -27.65
CA VAL A 139 38.70 -22.61 -26.23
C VAL A 139 37.71 -21.45 -26.07
N ILE A 140 37.78 -20.44 -26.93
CA ILE A 140 36.86 -19.28 -26.89
C ILE A 140 35.41 -19.72 -27.06
N LYS A 141 35.12 -20.63 -28.01
CA LYS A 141 33.77 -21.16 -28.24
C LYS A 141 33.16 -21.83 -27.02
N ASN A 142 33.96 -22.52 -26.20
CA ASN A 142 33.48 -23.17 -24.99
C ASN A 142 32.97 -22.18 -23.93
N TYR A 143 33.40 -20.91 -24.00
CA TYR A 143 32.99 -19.85 -23.07
C TYR A 143 31.85 -18.96 -23.60
N ILE A 144 31.35 -19.20 -24.81
CA ILE A 144 30.20 -18.49 -25.37
C ILE A 144 28.92 -19.03 -24.74
N VAL A 145 28.34 -18.27 -23.80
CA VAL A 145 27.07 -18.63 -23.16
C VAL A 145 25.91 -18.03 -23.96
N LYS A 146 24.99 -18.88 -24.44
CA LYS A 146 23.77 -18.44 -25.13
C LYS A 146 22.92 -17.54 -24.23
N ARG A 147 22.52 -16.36 -24.72
CA ARG A 147 21.66 -15.43 -23.98
C ARG A 147 20.37 -16.11 -23.55
N ARG A 148 20.00 -15.91 -22.28
CA ARG A 148 18.60 -16.05 -21.88
C ARG A 148 17.84 -14.85 -22.42
N ALA A 149 16.75 -15.10 -23.13
CA ALA A 149 15.88 -14.03 -23.60
C ALA A 149 15.44 -13.17 -22.40
N PRO A 150 15.38 -11.83 -22.54
CA PRO A 150 14.90 -10.97 -21.47
C PRO A 150 13.50 -11.42 -21.06
N ILE A 151 13.28 -11.56 -19.76
CA ILE A 151 11.96 -11.95 -19.24
C ILE A 151 11.18 -10.66 -19.03
N THR A 152 10.08 -10.51 -19.75
CA THR A 152 9.08 -9.48 -19.45
C THR A 152 8.20 -9.98 -18.33
N LYS A 153 8.08 -9.21 -17.25
CA LYS A 153 7.12 -9.48 -16.17
C LYS A 153 6.18 -8.30 -16.03
N THR A 154 4.88 -8.59 -16.06
CA THR A 154 3.84 -7.62 -15.70
C THR A 154 3.84 -7.44 -14.19
N VAL A 155 3.90 -6.19 -13.74
CA VAL A 155 3.80 -5.78 -12.35
C VAL A 155 2.79 -4.63 -12.23
N TYR A 156 2.36 -4.36 -11.01
CA TYR A 156 1.42 -3.28 -10.70
C TYR A 156 2.12 -2.23 -9.87
N SER A 157 2.17 -0.99 -10.37
CA SER A 157 2.67 0.14 -9.59
C SER A 157 1.52 0.81 -8.85
N SER A 158 1.68 1.09 -7.56
CA SER A 158 0.74 1.94 -6.82
C SER A 158 0.84 3.37 -7.37
N ALA A 159 -0.28 3.92 -7.84
CA ALA A 159 -0.32 5.32 -8.25
C ALA A 159 -0.22 6.26 -7.04
N VAL A 160 -0.41 5.73 -5.81
CA VAL A 160 -0.32 6.50 -4.58
C VAL A 160 1.12 6.59 -4.08
N THR A 161 1.83 5.46 -3.98
CA THR A 161 3.17 5.41 -3.36
C THR A 161 4.31 5.18 -4.35
N GLY A 162 4.02 4.80 -5.59
CA GLY A 162 5.01 4.39 -6.58
C GLY A 162 5.62 3.01 -6.34
N LYS A 163 5.24 2.30 -5.26
CA LYS A 163 5.71 0.94 -4.97
C LYS A 163 5.24 -0.04 -6.03
N LEU A 164 6.06 -1.07 -6.31
CA LEU A 164 5.76 -2.14 -7.25
C LEU A 164 5.26 -3.39 -6.52
N PHE A 165 4.22 -3.99 -7.08
CA PHE A 165 3.55 -5.17 -6.55
C PHE A 165 3.38 -6.22 -7.64
N ASN A 166 3.31 -7.49 -7.23
CA ASN A 166 3.10 -8.62 -8.14
C ASN A 166 1.62 -8.83 -8.51
N SER A 167 0.68 -8.21 -7.79
CA SER A 167 -0.76 -8.40 -7.98
C SER A 167 -1.54 -7.14 -7.58
N LYS A 168 -2.74 -6.97 -8.15
CA LYS A 168 -3.67 -5.89 -7.79
C LYS A 168 -4.10 -5.97 -6.32
N ALA A 169 -4.35 -7.18 -5.81
CA ALA A 169 -4.74 -7.43 -4.42
C ALA A 169 -3.69 -6.88 -3.45
N ALA A 170 -2.40 -7.14 -3.71
CA ALA A 170 -1.33 -6.61 -2.87
C ALA A 170 -1.26 -5.07 -2.87
N VAL A 171 -1.62 -4.41 -3.98
CA VAL A 171 -1.73 -2.94 -4.02
C VAL A 171 -2.88 -2.46 -3.13
N ILE A 172 -4.05 -3.11 -3.22
CA ILE A 172 -5.23 -2.77 -2.43
C ILE A 172 -4.97 -2.97 -0.93
N ASP A 173 -4.26 -4.04 -0.57
CA ASP A 173 -3.92 -4.33 0.82
C ASP A 173 -2.95 -3.28 1.39
N ASP A 174 -1.86 -2.95 0.68
CA ASP A 174 -0.93 -1.87 1.09
C ASP A 174 -1.66 -0.52 1.18
N PHE A 175 -2.53 -0.23 0.22
CA PHE A 175 -3.35 0.98 0.23
C PHE A 175 -4.26 1.04 1.46
N THR A 176 -4.97 -0.05 1.77
CA THR A 176 -5.90 -0.11 2.90
C THR A 176 -5.19 0.06 4.24
N GLN A 177 -4.02 -0.56 4.39
CA GLN A 177 -3.26 -0.52 5.65
C GLN A 177 -2.56 0.82 5.88
N ASN A 178 -2.04 1.45 4.82
CA ASN A 178 -1.12 2.57 4.97
C ASN A 178 -1.72 3.93 4.59
N GLN A 179 -2.77 3.97 3.77
CA GLN A 179 -3.30 5.22 3.21
C GLN A 179 -4.67 5.62 3.75
N ILE A 180 -5.35 4.69 4.42
CA ILE A 180 -6.70 4.87 4.94
C ILE A 180 -6.68 4.84 6.48
N LYS A 181 -7.47 5.70 7.12
CA LYS A 181 -7.74 5.62 8.56
C LYS A 181 -9.23 5.53 8.82
N PHE A 182 -9.65 4.64 9.70
CA PHE A 182 -11.03 4.58 10.16
C PHE A 182 -11.33 5.74 11.09
N ILE A 183 -12.50 6.35 10.92
CA ILE A 183 -13.01 7.42 11.77
C ILE A 183 -14.44 7.06 12.19
N PRO A 184 -14.79 7.13 13.48
CA PRO A 184 -16.17 6.99 13.94
C PRO A 184 -17.09 8.01 13.28
N LEU A 185 -18.33 7.64 12.98
CA LEU A 185 -19.30 8.54 12.34
C LEU A 185 -19.57 9.78 13.20
N VAL A 186 -19.52 9.59 14.52
CA VAL A 186 -19.66 10.65 15.52
C VAL A 186 -18.62 11.77 15.35
N ASP A 187 -17.40 11.42 14.92
CA ASP A 187 -16.31 12.38 14.81
C ASP A 187 -16.37 13.13 13.46
N VAL A 188 -17.03 12.57 12.43
CA VAL A 188 -17.05 13.11 11.06
C VAL A 188 -17.47 14.59 11.00
N PRO A 189 -18.57 15.05 11.64
CA PRO A 189 -18.99 16.45 11.59
C PRO A 189 -17.99 17.42 12.23
N THR A 190 -17.18 16.94 13.19
CA THR A 190 -16.21 17.78 13.90
C THR A 190 -14.89 17.95 13.16
N GLN A 191 -14.68 17.20 12.08
CA GLN A 191 -13.44 17.18 11.30
C GLN A 191 -13.37 18.30 10.25
N ASN A 192 -13.38 19.56 10.68
CA ASN A 192 -13.31 20.75 9.80
C ASN A 192 -12.07 20.82 8.90
N ARG A 193 -11.04 19.99 9.16
CA ARG A 193 -9.80 19.94 8.38
C ARG A 193 -9.88 19.01 7.16
N PHE A 194 -10.94 18.22 7.06
CA PHE A 194 -11.12 17.22 6.01
C PHE A 194 -12.40 17.50 5.24
N GLU A 195 -12.36 17.24 3.94
CA GLU A 195 -13.55 17.34 3.08
C GLU A 195 -14.38 16.06 3.23
N ILE A 196 -15.70 16.17 3.27
CA ILE A 196 -16.58 15.00 3.22
C ILE A 196 -16.94 14.75 1.75
N GLU A 197 -16.85 13.51 1.30
CA GLU A 197 -17.30 13.14 -0.04
C GLU A 197 -18.78 13.46 -0.24
N GLU A 198 -19.14 13.96 -1.43
CA GLU A 198 -20.44 14.57 -1.67
C GLU A 198 -21.59 13.58 -1.43
N SER A 199 -21.49 12.36 -1.93
CA SER A 199 -22.53 11.35 -1.71
C SER A 199 -22.67 10.98 -0.23
N PHE A 200 -21.55 10.94 0.50
CA PHE A 200 -21.57 10.71 1.94
C PHE A 200 -22.15 11.91 2.71
N LEU A 201 -21.86 13.14 2.29
CA LEU A 201 -22.41 14.34 2.88
C LEU A 201 -23.93 14.39 2.70
N THR A 202 -24.42 14.12 1.48
CA THR A 202 -25.85 14.03 1.20
C THR A 202 -26.50 12.95 2.05
N PHE A 203 -25.87 11.78 2.18
CA PHE A 203 -26.36 10.72 3.06
C PHE A 203 -26.50 11.18 4.52
N ILE A 204 -25.51 11.89 5.07
CA ILE A 204 -25.57 12.41 6.45
C ILE A 204 -26.71 13.42 6.58
N GLN A 205 -26.85 14.35 5.61
CA GLN A 205 -27.90 15.37 5.61
C GLN A 205 -29.30 14.74 5.55
N ASP A 206 -29.51 13.75 4.69
CA ASP A 206 -30.79 13.02 4.59
C ASP A 206 -31.14 12.27 5.88
N LYS A 207 -30.14 11.81 6.64
CA LYS A 207 -30.37 11.11 7.90
C LYS A 207 -30.54 12.03 9.09
N LEU A 208 -30.09 13.28 9.00
CA LEU A 208 -30.24 14.31 10.03
C LEU A 208 -31.46 15.21 9.82
N GLN A 209 -32.42 14.80 8.99
CA GLN A 209 -33.70 15.50 8.86
C GLN A 209 -34.51 15.41 10.17
N GLU A 210 -35.27 16.47 10.47
CA GLU A 210 -35.98 16.65 11.74
C GLU A 210 -36.96 15.51 12.02
N ASP A 211 -37.74 15.10 11.03
CA ASP A 211 -38.70 13.99 11.10
C ASP A 211 -38.02 12.66 11.50
N VAL A 212 -36.82 12.40 10.99
CA VAL A 212 -36.05 11.20 11.32
C VAL A 212 -35.51 11.25 12.75
N ILE A 213 -35.03 12.42 13.18
CA ILE A 213 -34.54 12.64 14.54
C ILE A 213 -35.68 12.55 15.55
N THR A 214 -36.83 13.18 15.29
CA THR A 214 -38.02 13.06 16.14
C THR A 214 -38.44 11.60 16.27
N GLY A 215 -38.47 10.85 15.16
CA GLY A 215 -38.77 9.42 15.18
C GLY A 215 -37.78 8.58 15.99
N PHE A 216 -36.52 9.02 16.12
CA PHE A 216 -35.52 8.39 16.99
C PHE A 216 -35.78 8.70 18.47
N VAL A 217 -36.05 9.97 18.80
CA VAL A 217 -36.38 10.40 20.17
C VAL A 217 -37.65 9.70 20.67
N GLU A 218 -38.69 9.64 19.84
CA GLU A 218 -39.94 8.92 20.16
C GLU A 218 -39.74 7.41 20.34
N ALA A 219 -38.76 6.82 19.66
CA ALA A 219 -38.42 5.41 19.85
C ALA A 219 -37.71 5.19 21.19
N LEU A 220 -36.77 6.08 21.55
CA LEU A 220 -36.06 6.01 22.82
C LEU A 220 -36.94 6.33 24.03
N SER A 221 -37.89 7.26 23.91
CA SER A 221 -38.78 7.64 25.02
C SER A 221 -39.71 6.52 25.50
N LYS A 222 -39.89 5.48 24.67
CA LYS A 222 -40.65 4.27 25.04
C LYS A 222 -39.89 3.38 26.02
N ALA A 223 -38.57 3.49 26.07
CA ALA A 223 -37.72 2.72 26.97
C ALA A 223 -37.36 3.57 28.20
N PRO A 224 -37.81 3.17 29.42
CA PRO A 224 -37.71 4.00 30.62
C PRO A 224 -36.25 4.33 31.01
N GLU A 225 -35.30 3.52 30.58
CA GLU A 225 -33.87 3.69 30.87
C GLU A 225 -33.24 4.90 30.16
N PHE A 226 -33.89 5.41 29.11
CA PHE A 226 -33.41 6.57 28.35
C PHE A 226 -34.09 7.89 28.76
N ASN A 227 -35.14 7.85 29.58
CA ASN A 227 -35.96 9.04 29.92
C ASN A 227 -35.14 10.20 30.50
N SER A 228 -34.14 9.91 31.33
CA SER A 228 -33.28 10.97 31.88
C SER A 228 -32.41 11.68 30.85
N PHE A 229 -32.03 10.97 29.77
CA PHE A 229 -31.22 11.54 28.69
C PHE A 229 -32.10 12.29 27.68
N VAL A 230 -33.24 11.70 27.31
CA VAL A 230 -34.22 12.32 26.41
C VAL A 230 -34.76 13.63 26.97
N GLY A 231 -35.08 13.67 28.27
CA GLY A 231 -35.51 14.91 28.93
C GLY A 231 -34.45 16.00 28.85
N GLY A 232 -33.17 15.66 29.07
CA GLY A 232 -32.07 16.62 28.97
C GLY A 232 -31.90 17.22 27.56
N TRP A 233 -32.05 16.41 26.51
CA TRP A 233 -31.94 16.93 25.13
C TRP A 233 -33.10 17.85 24.74
N LEU A 234 -34.33 17.52 25.17
CA LEU A 234 -35.51 18.35 24.90
C LEU A 234 -35.48 19.67 25.68
N GLU A 235 -34.90 19.68 26.89
CA GLU A 235 -34.73 20.90 27.70
C GLU A 235 -33.61 21.81 27.15
N GLU A 236 -32.52 21.23 26.63
CA GLU A 236 -31.46 21.99 25.95
C GLU A 236 -31.97 22.68 24.67
N GLU A 237 -32.84 22.03 23.88
CA GLU A 237 -33.49 22.67 22.72
C GLU A 237 -34.46 23.80 23.10
N ALA A 238 -35.09 23.73 24.28
CA ALA A 238 -36.02 24.77 24.74
C ALA A 238 -35.32 26.00 25.34
N THR A 239 -34.02 25.91 25.61
CA THR A 239 -33.22 26.98 26.24
C THR A 239 -32.11 27.55 25.35
N GLY A 240 -31.85 26.94 24.19
CA GLY A 240 -30.99 27.47 23.11
C GLY A 240 -31.74 28.34 22.11
#